data_AF-A0A521PSD9-F1
#
_entry.id   AF-A0A521PSD9-F1
#
_cell.length_a   1.000
_cell.length_b   1.000
_cell.length_c   1.000
_cell.angle_alpha   90.00
_cell.angle_beta   90.00
_cell.angle_gamma   90.00
#
_symmetry.space_group_name_H-M   'P 1'
#
loop_
_entity.id
_entity.type
_entity.pdbx_description
1 polymer ?
#
loop_
_entity_poly.entity_id
_entity_poly.type
_entity_poly.pdbx_seq_one_letter_code
_entity_poly.pdbx_strand_id
1 'polypeptide(L)'
;MSPRPTHDGEVTAIDADGNVLREWDGVVLVRALNVTAAGNCDPAPSEIPAGTRATAITLLDPDAGLFDLECYLDEAGEAYAFAHGVGGDVRVVERIEDKKAVEL
;
A
#
# COMPACT_ATOMS: atom_id res chain seq x y z
N MET A 1 8.78 0.11 -23.91
CA MET A 1 8.18 0.04 -22.56
C MET A 1 6.96 -0.84 -22.68
N SER A 2 6.85 -1.90 -21.89
CA SER A 2 5.61 -2.69 -21.83
C SER A 2 4.46 -1.77 -21.37
N PRO A 3 3.24 -1.90 -21.92
CA PRO A 3 2.11 -1.10 -21.46
C PRO A 3 1.91 -1.33 -19.96
N ARG A 4 1.69 -0.25 -19.19
CA ARG A 4 1.40 -0.35 -17.76
C ARG A 4 0.07 -1.12 -17.56
N PRO A 5 -0.06 -1.87 -16.46
CA PRO A 5 -1.29 -2.62 -16.21
C PRO A 5 -2.48 -1.68 -16.03
N THR A 6 -3.67 -2.18 -16.36
CA THR A 6 -4.92 -1.48 -16.12
C THR A 6 -5.86 -2.33 -15.28
N HIS A 7 -6.58 -1.71 -14.35
CA HIS A 7 -7.69 -2.34 -13.61
C HIS A 7 -8.94 -1.48 -13.77
N ASP A 8 -10.06 -2.09 -14.17
CA ASP A 8 -11.33 -1.40 -14.46
C ASP A 8 -11.22 -0.19 -15.41
N GLY A 9 -10.22 -0.21 -16.31
CA GLY A 9 -9.97 0.84 -17.30
C GLY A 9 -8.99 1.93 -16.83
N GLU A 10 -8.51 1.88 -15.59
CA GLU A 10 -7.57 2.84 -15.01
C GLU A 10 -6.14 2.26 -14.94
N VAL A 11 -5.13 3.09 -15.22
CA VAL A 11 -3.72 2.70 -15.13
C VAL A 11 -3.34 2.44 -13.67
N THR A 12 -2.57 1.39 -13.42
CA THR A 12 -2.10 1.04 -12.07
C THR A 12 -0.64 0.55 -12.08
N ALA A 13 -0.17 -0.04 -10.98
CA ALA A 13 1.16 -0.61 -10.82
C ALA A 13 1.16 -2.15 -10.82
N ILE A 14 2.36 -2.71 -11.01
CA ILE A 14 2.68 -4.11 -10.79
C ILE A 14 3.47 -4.22 -9.49
N ASP A 15 3.09 -5.14 -8.61
CA ASP A 15 3.79 -5.44 -7.36
C ASP A 15 5.16 -6.13 -7.62
N ALA A 16 5.93 -6.40 -6.57
CA ALA A 16 7.24 -7.04 -6.68
C ALA A 16 7.21 -8.46 -7.28
N ASP A 17 6.06 -9.14 -7.27
CA ASP A 17 5.89 -10.51 -7.76
C ASP A 17 5.25 -10.57 -9.16
N GLY A 18 4.88 -9.43 -9.76
CA GLY A 18 4.24 -9.39 -11.07
C GLY A 18 2.71 -9.29 -11.03
N ASN A 19 2.10 -9.15 -9.85
CA ASN A 19 0.66 -9.01 -9.70
C ASN A 19 0.22 -7.56 -9.94
N VAL A 20 -0.97 -7.38 -10.52
CA VAL A 20 -1.61 -6.06 -10.58
C VAL A 20 -1.89 -5.57 -9.16
N LEU A 21 -1.37 -4.41 -8.78
CA LEU A 21 -1.69 -3.74 -7.52
C LEU A 21 -2.95 -2.89 -7.71
N ARG A 22 -3.86 -2.88 -6.74
CA ARG A 22 -5.10 -2.12 -6.78
C ARG A 22 -5.26 -1.33 -5.50
N GLU A 23 -6.06 -0.27 -5.57
CA GLU A 23 -6.51 0.40 -4.35
C GLU A 23 -7.23 -0.60 -3.44
N TRP A 24 -7.00 -0.46 -2.14
CA TRP A 24 -7.49 -1.34 -1.07
C TRP A 24 -6.94 -2.76 -1.08
N ASP A 25 -5.97 -3.11 -1.93
CA ASP A 25 -5.27 -4.38 -1.75
C ASP A 25 -4.47 -4.35 -0.44
N GLY A 26 -4.51 -5.47 0.29
CA GLY A 26 -3.64 -5.73 1.42
C GLY A 26 -2.27 -6.16 0.91
N VAL A 27 -1.23 -5.46 1.35
CA VAL A 27 0.13 -5.65 0.90
C VAL A 27 1.10 -5.84 2.07
N VAL A 28 2.30 -6.33 1.75
CA VAL A 28 3.45 -6.33 2.64
C VAL A 28 4.58 -5.56 1.99
N LEU A 29 5.27 -4.72 2.76
CA LEU A 29 6.45 -4.00 2.29
C LEU A 29 7.61 -4.98 2.04
N VAL A 30 8.24 -4.92 0.87
CA VAL A 30 9.42 -5.75 0.54
C VAL A 30 10.74 -5.07 0.95
N ARG A 31 10.69 -3.77 1.24
CA ARG A 31 11.80 -2.94 1.73
C ARG A 31 11.29 -1.93 2.74
N ALA A 32 12.20 -1.29 3.48
CA ALA A 32 11.83 -0.20 4.37
C ALA A 32 11.41 1.06 3.58
N LEU A 33 10.45 1.81 4.11
CA LEU A 33 9.96 3.06 3.53
C LEU A 33 10.01 4.19 4.56
N ASN A 34 10.22 5.42 4.08
CA ASN A 34 10.17 6.61 4.93
C ASN A 34 8.72 6.96 5.26
N VAL A 35 8.48 7.33 6.51
CA VAL A 35 7.17 7.83 6.95
C VAL A 35 6.87 9.18 6.30
N THR A 36 5.69 9.31 5.72
CA THR A 36 5.18 10.56 5.12
C THR A 36 4.22 11.29 6.06
N ALA A 37 3.49 10.54 6.89
CA ALA A 37 2.64 11.10 7.94
C ALA A 37 2.49 10.13 9.13
N ALA A 38 2.26 10.71 10.31
CA ALA A 38 2.24 9.99 11.58
C ALA A 38 1.11 8.96 11.73
N GLY A 39 0.04 9.06 10.93
CA GLY A 39 -1.18 8.30 11.16
C GLY A 39 -1.73 8.60 12.55
N ASN A 40 -1.79 7.59 13.41
CA ASN A 40 -2.14 7.71 14.82
C ASN A 40 -0.98 7.43 15.79
N CYS A 41 0.25 7.36 15.28
CA CYS A 41 1.44 7.18 16.10
C CYS A 41 1.92 8.51 16.70
N ASP A 42 2.27 8.52 17.99
CA ASP A 42 2.93 9.65 18.65
C ASP A 42 4.08 9.17 19.58
N PRO A 43 5.36 9.43 19.23
CA PRO A 43 5.82 10.07 18.01
C PRO A 43 5.73 9.12 16.79
N ALA A 44 5.62 9.70 15.60
CA ALA A 44 5.77 8.94 14.36
C ALA A 44 7.18 8.33 14.25
N PRO A 45 7.31 7.07 13.81
CA PRO A 45 8.62 6.54 13.47
C PRO A 45 9.19 7.29 12.26
N SER A 46 10.51 7.26 12.08
CA SER A 46 11.14 7.82 10.88
C SER A 46 11.07 6.88 9.68
N GLU A 47 10.97 5.58 9.94
CA GLU A 47 11.01 4.52 8.93
C GLU A 47 10.04 3.39 9.31
N ILE A 48 9.42 2.79 8.29
CA ILE A 48 8.59 1.60 8.40
C ILE A 48 9.39 0.42 7.81
N PRO A 49 9.64 -0.65 8.59
CA PRO A 49 10.51 -1.73 8.16
C PRO A 49 9.89 -2.61 7.06
N ALA A 50 10.74 -3.34 6.34
CA ALA A 50 10.30 -4.41 5.46
C ALA A 50 9.55 -5.49 6.26
N GLY A 51 8.57 -6.13 5.64
CA GLY A 51 7.70 -7.12 6.28
C GLY A 51 6.47 -6.51 6.96
N THR A 52 6.41 -5.18 7.12
CA THR A 52 5.20 -4.50 7.62
C THR A 52 4.03 -4.71 6.67
N ARG A 53 2.87 -5.06 7.24
CA ARG A 53 1.60 -5.11 6.52
C ARG A 53 1.08 -3.70 6.28
N ALA A 54 0.50 -3.47 5.12
CA ALA A 54 -0.09 -2.19 4.77
C ALA A 54 -1.31 -2.37 3.87
N THR A 55 -2.11 -1.31 3.75
CA THR A 55 -3.19 -1.21 2.76
C THR A 55 -2.79 -0.18 1.72
N ALA A 56 -2.90 -0.52 0.44
CA ALA A 56 -2.67 0.42 -0.67
C ALA A 56 -3.89 1.33 -0.86
N ILE A 57 -4.02 2.38 -0.06
CA ILE A 57 -5.28 3.14 0.07
C ILE A 57 -5.63 3.98 -1.16
N THR A 58 -4.63 4.56 -1.83
CA THR A 58 -4.87 5.47 -2.96
C THR A 58 -3.70 5.46 -3.93
N LEU A 59 -4.01 5.42 -5.23
CA LEU A 59 -3.02 5.64 -6.29
C LEU A 59 -2.78 7.14 -6.46
N LEU A 60 -1.63 7.63 -6.02
CA LEU A 60 -1.28 9.05 -6.08
C LEU A 60 -0.77 9.49 -7.46
N ASP A 61 -0.02 8.61 -8.11
CA ASP A 61 0.55 8.86 -9.44
C ASP A 61 0.50 7.57 -10.28
N PRO A 62 -0.42 7.46 -11.25
CA PRO A 62 -0.53 6.31 -12.15
C PRO A 62 0.70 6.14 -13.06
N ASP A 63 1.33 7.25 -13.47
CA ASP A 63 2.48 7.25 -14.36
C ASP A 63 3.75 6.78 -13.66
N ALA A 64 3.85 7.02 -12.35
CA ALA A 64 4.89 6.45 -11.49
C ALA A 64 4.48 5.06 -10.96
N GLY A 65 3.18 4.80 -10.79
CA GLY A 65 2.67 3.66 -10.03
C GLY A 65 2.88 3.83 -8.53
N LEU A 66 2.75 5.07 -8.05
CA LEU A 66 2.96 5.47 -6.66
C LEU A 66 1.66 5.37 -5.87
N PHE A 67 1.70 4.63 -4.78
CA PHE A 67 0.60 4.48 -3.85
C PHE A 67 0.90 5.18 -2.53
N ASP A 68 -0.17 5.72 -1.93
CA ASP A 68 -0.21 6.00 -0.51
C ASP A 68 -0.54 4.70 0.24
N LEU A 69 0.20 4.42 1.30
CA LEU A 69 0.15 3.18 2.05
C LEU A 69 -0.14 3.46 3.51
N GLU A 70 -1.21 2.87 4.03
CA GLU A 70 -1.48 2.81 5.46
C GLU A 70 -0.75 1.60 6.05
N CYS A 71 0.32 1.82 6.80
CA CYS A 71 1.22 0.77 7.27
C CYS A 71 0.99 0.45 8.75
N TYR A 72 0.61 -0.79 9.05
CA TYR A 72 0.28 -1.28 10.39
C TYR A 72 1.55 -1.67 11.16
N LEU A 73 1.83 -0.95 12.25
CA LEU A 73 3.05 -1.09 13.06
C LEU A 73 2.91 -2.08 14.20
N ASP A 74 1.70 -2.57 14.45
CA ASP A 74 1.42 -3.66 15.36
C ASP A 74 0.57 -4.75 14.70
N GLU A 75 0.47 -5.90 15.36
CA GLU A 75 -0.29 -7.04 14.86
C GLU A 75 -1.82 -6.82 14.91
N ALA A 76 -2.28 -5.89 15.73
CA ALA A 76 -3.70 -5.59 15.91
C ALA A 76 -4.24 -4.64 14.82
N GLY A 77 -3.35 -3.94 14.10
CA GLY A 77 -3.70 -2.86 13.19
C GLY A 77 -4.10 -1.57 13.92
N GLU A 78 -3.81 -1.46 15.22
CA GLU A 78 -4.21 -0.31 16.03
C GLU A 78 -3.26 0.86 15.83
N ALA A 79 -1.95 0.64 15.78
CA ALA A 79 -0.95 1.66 15.47
C ALA A 79 -0.60 1.61 13.98
N TYR A 80 -0.72 2.74 13.29
CA TYR A 80 -0.34 2.87 11.89
C TYR A 80 0.30 4.23 11.58
N ALA A 81 1.13 4.23 10.54
CA ALA A 81 1.70 5.42 9.94
C ALA A 81 1.59 5.33 8.41
N PHE A 82 1.73 6.46 7.72
CA PHE A 82 1.65 6.51 6.27
C PHE A 82 3.03 6.52 5.63
N ALA A 83 3.15 5.88 4.47
CA ALA A 83 4.30 5.96 3.60
C ALA A 83 3.87 5.95 2.14
N HIS A 84 4.72 6.47 1.25
CA HIS A 84 4.54 6.27 -0.17
C HIS A 84 5.41 5.12 -0.66
N GLY A 85 4.85 4.24 -1.49
CA GLY A 85 5.58 3.14 -2.13
C GLY A 85 5.15 2.97 -3.58
N VAL A 86 6.09 2.59 -4.45
CA VAL A 86 5.75 2.14 -5.80
C VAL A 86 5.48 0.64 -5.80
N GLY A 87 4.88 0.11 -6.86
CA GLY A 87 4.55 -1.32 -6.94
C GLY A 87 5.72 -2.27 -6.58
N GLY A 88 6.95 -1.97 -7.02
CA GLY A 88 8.14 -2.76 -6.67
C GLY A 88 8.61 -2.66 -5.21
N ASP A 89 7.93 -1.89 -4.37
CA ASP A 89 8.17 -1.79 -2.92
C ASP A 89 7.22 -2.66 -2.10
N VAL A 90 6.21 -3.25 -2.74
CA VAL A 90 5.16 -4.01 -2.06
C VAL A 90 4.90 -5.36 -2.73
N ARG A 91 4.33 -6.27 -1.97
CA ARG A 91 3.79 -7.55 -2.45
C ARG A 91 2.34 -7.66 -2.02
N VAL A 92 1.44 -7.93 -2.95
CA VAL A 92 0.04 -8.18 -2.63
C VAL A 92 -0.07 -9.51 -1.89
N VAL A 93 -0.69 -9.47 -0.71
CA VAL A 93 -0.93 -10.66 0.12
C VAL A 93 -2.42 -10.93 0.35
N GLU A 94 -3.26 -9.91 0.15
CA GLU A 94 -4.70 -10.01 0.30
C GLU A 94 -5.41 -9.16 -0.78
N ARG A 95 -6.42 -9.74 -1.40
CA ARG A 95 -7.30 -9.06 -2.36
C ARG A 95 -8.58 -8.69 -1.62
N ILE A 96 -8.77 -7.41 -1.33
CA ILE A 96 -10.05 -6.95 -0.77
C ILE A 96 -11.02 -6.80 -1.95
N GLU A 97 -11.78 -7.86 -2.22
CA GLU A 97 -12.68 -7.95 -3.40
C GLU A 97 -14.01 -7.19 -3.22
N ASP A 98 -14.32 -6.72 -2.01
CA ASP A 98 -15.60 -6.11 -1.68
C ASP A 98 -15.38 -4.85 -0.84
N LYS A 99 -15.75 -3.67 -1.38
CA LYS A 99 -16.17 -2.51 -0.56
C LYS A 99 -17.50 -2.85 0.14
N LYS A 100 -17.63 -4.03 0.75
CA LYS A 100 -18.81 -4.32 1.57
C LYS A 100 -18.71 -3.40 2.76
N ALA A 101 -19.61 -2.41 2.71
CA ALA A 101 -19.99 -1.54 3.79
C ALA A 101 -19.63 -2.17 5.13
N VAL A 102 -18.68 -1.56 5.82
CA VAL A 102 -18.63 -1.66 7.27
C VAL A 102 -19.93 -1.01 7.74
N GLU A 103 -21.01 -1.80 7.81
CA GLU A 103 -22.20 -1.42 8.56
C GLU A 103 -21.78 -1.43 10.04
N LEU A 104 -21.63 -0.23 10.61
CA LEU A 104 -21.61 0.01 12.06
C LEU A 104 -23.05 0.05 12.59
#